data_AF-A0A849MDW5-F1
#
_entry.id   AF-A0A849MDW5-F1
#
_cell.length_a   1.000
_cell.length_b   1.000
_cell.length_c   1.000
_cell.angle_alpha   90.00
_cell.angle_beta   90.00
_cell.angle_gamma   90.00
#
_symmetry.space_group_name_H-M   'P 1'
#
loop_
_entity.id
_entity.type
_entity.pdbx_description
1 polymer ?
#
loop_
_entity_poly.entity_id
_entity_poly.type
_entity_poly.pdbx_seq_one_letter_code
_entity_poly.pdbx_strand_id
1 'polypeptide(L)'
;MKIIEVYVRNPITHQSIRATIDKIICSKNYDFLIVNLGQHHFESLKVMKDFKQAFLDIKSKLYRFKKIAIIHSTERLNKSEDPNFYEHFNSKTDAIKWIRS
;
A
#
# COMPACT_ATOMS: atom_id res chain seq x y z
N MET A 1 -9.17 10.10 -14.05
CA MET A 1 -8.72 8.96 -13.22
C MET A 1 -7.20 8.89 -13.27
N LYS A 2 -6.53 9.29 -12.19
CA LYS A 2 -5.07 9.18 -12.06
C LYS A 2 -4.74 8.17 -10.96
N ILE A 3 -4.00 7.12 -11.33
CA ILE A 3 -3.56 6.06 -10.40
C ILE A 3 -2.06 6.27 -10.17
N ILE A 4 -1.63 6.26 -8.90
CA ILE A 4 -0.21 6.12 -8.58
C ILE A 4 0.09 4.72 -8.09
N GLU A 5 1.16 4.14 -8.64
CA GLU A 5 1.77 2.94 -8.11
C GLU A 5 3.03 3.29 -7.31
N VAL A 6 3.08 2.79 -6.09
CA VAL A 6 4.23 2.90 -5.20
C VAL A 6 4.76 1.49 -4.96
N TYR A 7 6.00 1.26 -5.40
CA TYR A 7 6.72 0.02 -5.13
C TYR A 7 7.51 0.16 -3.82
N VAL A 8 7.38 -0.83 -2.94
CA VAL A 8 8.19 -0.93 -1.72
C VAL A 8 9.42 -1.76 -2.05
N ARG A 9 10.58 -1.13 -1.91
CA ARG A 9 11.86 -1.77 -2.24
C ARG A 9 12.09 -2.97 -1.34
N ASN A 10 12.55 -4.07 -1.96
CA ASN A 10 12.96 -5.29 -1.28
C ASN A 10 14.51 -5.33 -1.14
N PRO A 11 15.07 -5.80 -0.01
CA PRO A 11 14.35 -6.13 1.23
C PRO A 11 13.66 -4.89 1.82
N ILE A 12 12.53 -5.12 2.50
CA ILE A 12 11.79 -4.05 3.16
C ILE A 12 12.56 -3.68 4.44
N THR A 13 13.05 -2.45 4.49
CA THR A 13 13.84 -1.84 5.58
C THR A 13 13.15 -0.57 6.06
N HIS A 14 13.55 0.00 7.22
CA HIS A 14 13.02 1.30 7.66
C HIS A 14 13.18 2.41 6.63
N GLN A 15 14.28 2.41 5.89
CA GLN A 15 14.54 3.40 4.84
C GLN A 15 13.55 3.23 3.67
N SER A 16 13.28 1.99 3.24
CA SER A 16 12.32 1.76 2.17
C SER A 16 10.90 2.11 2.60
N ILE A 17 10.51 1.82 3.85
CA ILE A 17 9.24 2.24 4.43
C ILE A 17 9.11 3.77 4.38
N ARG A 18 10.11 4.49 4.91
CA ARG A 18 10.09 5.96 4.92
C ARG A 18 9.94 6.54 3.51
N ALA A 19 10.74 6.05 2.55
CA ALA A 19 10.66 6.49 1.17
C ALA A 19 9.28 6.21 0.53
N THR A 20 8.67 5.05 0.83
CA THR A 20 7.31 4.71 0.41
C THR A 20 6.29 5.69 0.99
N ILE A 21 6.36 5.98 2.28
CA ILE A 21 5.45 6.92 2.96
C ILE A 21 5.60 8.33 2.40
N ASP A 22 6.82 8.82 2.21
CA ASP A 22 7.08 10.15 1.64
C ASP A 22 6.50 10.24 0.22
N LYS A 23 6.69 9.20 -0.60
CA LYS A 23 6.10 9.13 -1.95
C LYS A 23 4.58 9.16 -1.88
N ILE A 24 3.97 8.39 -0.98
CA ILE A 24 2.52 8.41 -0.77
C ILE A 24 2.10 9.84 -0.39
N ILE A 25 2.65 10.45 0.65
CA ILE A 25 2.24 11.79 1.11
C ILE A 25 2.36 12.85 0.00
N CYS A 26 3.42 12.82 -0.80
CA CYS A 26 3.66 13.78 -1.88
C CYS A 26 2.73 13.60 -3.10
N SER A 27 2.01 12.48 -3.20
CA SER A 27 1.16 12.13 -4.35
C SER A 27 -0.21 12.83 -4.38
N LYS A 28 -0.24 14.16 -4.26
CA LYS A 28 -1.47 14.96 -4.09
C LYS A 28 -2.40 14.96 -5.32
N ASN A 29 -1.90 14.64 -6.51
CA ASN A 29 -2.64 14.77 -7.78
C ASN A 29 -3.21 13.43 -8.29
N TYR A 30 -3.35 12.43 -7.43
CA TYR A 30 -3.81 11.08 -7.78
C TYR A 30 -5.09 10.74 -7.04
N ASP A 31 -6.03 10.13 -7.77
CA ASP A 31 -7.32 9.69 -7.26
C ASP A 31 -7.22 8.34 -6.53
N PHE A 32 -6.26 7.49 -6.96
CA PHE A 32 -6.15 6.09 -6.55
C PHE A 32 -4.71 5.73 -6.22
N LEU A 33 -4.53 4.80 -5.27
CA LEU A 33 -3.22 4.33 -4.83
C LEU A 33 -3.12 2.81 -5.02
N ILE A 34 -2.00 2.37 -5.59
CA ILE A 34 -1.57 0.98 -5.59
C ILE A 34 -0.26 0.90 -4.80
N VAL A 35 -0.22 0.08 -3.75
CA VAL A 35 1.01 -0.24 -3.01
C VAL A 35 1.45 -1.63 -3.39
N ASN A 36 2.59 -1.73 -4.08
CA ASN A 36 3.16 -3.00 -4.50
C ASN A 36 4.33 -3.36 -3.59
N LEU A 37 4.14 -4.41 -2.80
CA LEU A 37 5.13 -4.84 -1.80
C LEU A 37 6.11 -5.89 -2.35
N GLY A 38 5.95 -6.31 -3.61
CA GLY A 38 6.82 -7.29 -4.27
C GLY A 38 6.79 -8.64 -3.57
N GLN A 39 7.95 -9.25 -3.33
CA GLN A 39 8.04 -10.58 -2.69
C GLN A 39 8.08 -10.53 -1.15
N HIS A 40 7.83 -9.37 -0.53
CA HIS A 40 7.71 -9.21 0.93
C HIS A 40 8.88 -9.73 1.76
N HIS A 41 10.10 -9.40 1.39
CA HIS A 41 11.25 -9.77 2.19
C HIS A 41 11.52 -8.72 3.26
N PHE A 42 10.78 -8.74 4.37
CA PHE A 42 11.06 -7.88 5.52
C PHE A 42 12.41 -8.25 6.15
N GLU A 43 13.25 -7.25 6.40
CA GLU A 43 14.56 -7.45 7.05
C GLU A 43 14.42 -8.01 8.48
N SER A 44 13.34 -7.66 9.18
CA SER A 44 13.04 -8.22 10.51
C SER A 44 11.55 -8.11 10.87
N LEU A 45 11.15 -8.83 11.91
CA LEU A 45 9.81 -8.70 12.52
C LEU A 45 9.54 -7.28 13.03
N LYS A 46 10.59 -6.57 13.48
CA LYS A 46 10.48 -5.16 13.89
C LYS A 46 10.09 -4.29 12.71
N VAL A 47 10.77 -4.45 11.57
CA VAL A 47 10.46 -3.70 10.34
C VAL A 47 9.03 -3.99 9.86
N MET A 48 8.55 -5.23 9.98
CA MET A 48 7.15 -5.56 9.68
C MET A 48 6.15 -4.82 10.58
N LYS A 49 6.41 -4.75 11.89
CA LYS A 49 5.54 -4.00 12.83
C LYS A 49 5.56 -2.51 12.50
N ASP A 50 6.74 -1.96 12.26
CA ASP A 50 6.94 -0.55 11.95
C ASP A 50 6.30 -0.18 10.60
N PHE A 51 6.29 -1.09 9.63
CA PHE A 51 5.54 -0.91 8.38
C PHE A 51 4.04 -0.75 8.62
N LYS A 52 3.44 -1.61 9.45
CA LYS A 52 2.02 -1.50 9.79
C LYS A 52 1.74 -0.18 10.52
N GLN A 53 2.58 0.18 11.49
CA GLN A 53 2.42 1.43 12.24
C GLN A 53 2.53 2.66 11.34
N ALA A 54 3.51 2.68 10.42
CA ALA A 54 3.69 3.81 9.50
C ALA A 54 2.46 4.06 8.62
N PHE A 55 1.77 3.00 8.17
CA PHE A 55 0.51 3.12 7.43
C PHE A 55 -0.65 3.63 8.29
N LEU A 56 -0.71 3.24 9.58
CA LEU A 56 -1.68 3.76 10.54
C LEU A 56 -1.44 5.25 10.81
N ASP A 57 -0.19 5.67 10.96
CA ASP A 57 0.18 7.07 11.24
C ASP A 57 -0.24 8.01 10.10
N ILE A 58 -0.24 7.51 8.86
CA ILE A 58 -0.69 8.27 7.68
C ILE A 58 -2.13 7.98 7.27
N LYS A 59 -2.93 7.29 8.09
CA LYS A 59 -4.32 6.90 7.76
C LYS A 59 -5.16 8.09 7.27
N SER A 60 -5.05 9.25 7.91
CA SER A 60 -5.71 10.49 7.49
C SER A 60 -5.30 10.95 6.07
N LYS A 61 -4.06 10.71 5.66
CA LYS A 61 -3.56 11.03 4.32
C LYS A 61 -4.01 10.00 3.28
N LEU A 62 -4.25 8.76 3.69
CA LEU A 62 -4.76 7.70 2.82
C LEU A 62 -6.22 7.93 2.41
N TYR A 63 -7.05 8.51 3.29
CA TYR A 63 -8.46 8.83 2.99
C TYR A 63 -8.68 9.81 1.83
N ARG A 64 -7.65 10.47 1.32
CA ARG A 64 -7.78 11.31 0.11
C ARG A 64 -7.91 10.48 -1.16
N PHE A 65 -7.43 9.23 -1.15
CA PHE A 65 -7.57 8.32 -2.28
C PHE A 65 -8.97 7.71 -2.23
N LYS A 66 -9.60 7.54 -3.39
CA LYS A 66 -10.94 6.94 -3.49
C LYS A 66 -10.91 5.44 -3.25
N LYS A 67 -9.85 4.78 -3.74
CA LYS A 67 -9.58 3.35 -3.55
C LYS A 67 -8.07 3.12 -3.38
N ILE A 68 -7.72 2.14 -2.55
CA ILE A 68 -6.35 1.74 -2.25
C ILE A 68 -6.24 0.23 -2.47
N ALA A 69 -5.35 -0.18 -3.38
CA ALA A 69 -5.04 -1.59 -3.60
C ALA A 69 -3.66 -1.93 -3.07
N ILE A 70 -3.55 -3.03 -2.32
CA ILE A 70 -2.25 -3.57 -1.87
C ILE A 70 -1.96 -4.87 -2.61
N ILE A 71 -0.81 -4.94 -3.27
CA ILE A 71 -0.38 -6.11 -4.04
C ILE A 71 0.66 -6.91 -3.23
N HIS A 72 0.50 -8.24 -3.28
CA HIS A 72 1.33 -9.29 -2.70
C HIS A 72 1.26 -9.47 -1.18
N SER A 73 0.44 -8.68 -0.49
CA SER A 73 0.25 -8.79 0.96
C SER A 73 0.02 -10.24 1.41
N THR A 74 0.79 -10.69 2.40
CA THR A 74 0.56 -12.01 3.01
C THR A 74 -0.90 -12.16 3.46
N GLU A 75 -1.50 -13.33 3.23
CA GLU A 75 -2.90 -13.64 3.57
C GLU A 75 -3.27 -13.39 5.04
N ARG A 76 -2.27 -13.28 5.92
CA ARG A 76 -2.43 -12.97 7.36
C ARG A 76 -2.57 -11.48 7.68
N LEU A 77 -2.55 -10.60 6.69
CA LEU A 77 -2.75 -9.15 6.81
C LEU A 77 -4.19 -8.77 6.39
N ASN A 78 -5.17 -9.43 7.01
CA ASN A 78 -6.55 -8.98 7.19
C ASN A 78 -7.45 -8.82 5.95
N LYS A 79 -8.69 -9.30 6.07
CA LYS A 79 -9.82 -8.79 5.28
C LYS A 79 -9.89 -7.27 5.46
N SER A 80 -10.14 -6.55 4.37
CA SER A 80 -10.40 -5.12 4.46
C SER A 80 -11.58 -4.84 5.41
N GLU A 81 -11.39 -3.87 6.31
CA GLU A 81 -12.50 -3.33 7.12
C GLU A 81 -13.54 -2.62 6.23
N ASP A 82 -13.13 -2.13 5.05
CA ASP A 82 -13.99 -1.52 4.04
C ASP A 82 -13.55 -1.95 2.62
N PRO A 83 -14.15 -3.03 2.07
CA PRO A 83 -13.81 -3.58 0.76
C PRO A 83 -14.05 -2.62 -0.42
N ASN A 84 -14.77 -1.52 -0.22
CA ASN A 84 -14.98 -0.50 -1.25
C ASN A 84 -13.87 0.56 -1.26
N PHE A 85 -13.16 0.73 -0.15
CA PHE A 85 -12.09 1.70 0.00
C PHE A 85 -10.69 1.07 -0.11
N TYR A 86 -10.53 -0.16 0.40
CA TYR A 86 -9.23 -0.81 0.56
C TYR A 86 -9.34 -2.30 0.24
N GLU A 87 -8.40 -2.87 -0.52
CA GLU A 87 -8.41 -4.31 -0.82
C GLU A 87 -7.02 -4.86 -1.16
N HIS A 88 -6.84 -6.17 -0.94
CA HIS A 88 -5.61 -6.92 -1.19
C HIS A 88 -5.68 -7.75 -2.47
N PHE A 89 -4.58 -7.80 -3.21
CA PHE A 89 -4.49 -8.49 -4.50
C PHE A 89 -3.19 -9.28 -4.63
N ASN A 90 -3.24 -10.36 -5.41
CA ASN A 90 -2.05 -11.11 -5.81
C ASN A 90 -1.43 -10.58 -7.10
N SER A 91 -2.17 -9.77 -7.86
CA SER A 91 -1.72 -9.23 -9.14
C SER A 91 -2.10 -7.77 -9.31
N LYS A 92 -1.25 -7.03 -10.04
CA LYS A 92 -1.53 -5.66 -10.46
C LYS A 92 -2.74 -5.58 -11.38
N THR A 93 -2.95 -6.59 -12.22
CA THR A 93 -4.06 -6.63 -13.16
C THR A 93 -5.39 -6.63 -12.43
N ASP A 94 -5.53 -7.42 -11.37
CA ASP A 94 -6.76 -7.50 -10.59
C ASP A 94 -7.00 -6.22 -9.77
N ALA A 95 -5.94 -5.66 -9.18
CA ALA A 95 -5.98 -4.37 -8.50
C ALA A 95 -6.51 -3.25 -9.40
N ILE A 96 -6.03 -3.19 -10.66
CA ILE A 96 -6.49 -2.19 -11.63
C ILE A 96 -7.95 -2.42 -12.03
N LYS A 97 -8.37 -3.67 -12.21
CA LYS A 97 -9.78 -3.98 -12.53
C LYS A 97 -10.72 -3.50 -11.43
N TRP A 98 -10.39 -3.77 -10.16
CA TRP A 98 -11.18 -3.34 -9.01
C TRP A 98 -11.18 -1.82 -8.79
N ILE A 99 -10.09 -1.12 -9.12
CA ILE A 99 -10.06 0.35 -9.10
C ILE A 99 -11.03 0.93 -10.14
N ARG A 100 -11.23 0.23 -11.27
CA ARG A 100 -12.04 0.68 -12.41
C ARG A 100 -13.52 0.29 -12.33
N SER A 101 -13.88 -0.70 -11.50
CA SER A 101 -15.28 -1.03 -11.18
C SER A 101 -15.87 0.03 -10.26
#